data_AF-A0A2V6UGR1-F1
#
_entry.id   AF-A0A2V6UGR1-F1
#
_cell.length_a   1.000
_cell.length_b   1.000
_cell.length_c   1.000
_cell.angle_alpha   90.00
_cell.angle_beta   90.00
_cell.angle_gamma   90.00
#
_symmetry.space_group_name_H-M   'P 1'
#
loop_
_entity.id
_entity.type
_entity.pdbx_description
1 polymer ?
#
loop_
_entity_poly.entity_id
_entity_poly.type
_entity_poly.pdbx_seq_one_letter_code
_entity_poly.pdbx_strand_id
1 'polypeptide(L)'
;AQVLEGRTPDPALAASAGLTLTGLEELVTDPDPRRAHAGYEIALFVVADLLDRGGMDSMRALLARLGAGETIADAAPRVYGWRLAELESQWRRLLGG
;
A
#
# COMPACT_ATOMS: atom_id res chain seq x y z
N ALA A 1 5.40 -19.62 -0.60
CA ALA A 1 4.12 -18.90 -0.45
C ALA A 1 3.44 -19.38 0.83
N GLN A 2 3.78 -18.79 1.99
CA GLN A 2 3.17 -19.14 3.30
C GLN A 2 3.14 -17.96 4.30
N VAL A 3 3.45 -16.72 3.88
CA VAL A 3 3.54 -15.57 4.82
C VAL A 3 2.19 -14.85 5.02
N LEU A 4 1.20 -15.10 4.15
CA LEU A 4 -0.07 -14.36 4.15
C LEU A 4 -1.32 -15.22 4.47
N GLU A 5 -1.19 -16.55 4.52
CA GLU A 5 -2.29 -17.45 4.90
C GLU A 5 -2.40 -17.54 6.43
N GLY A 6 -3.05 -16.54 7.06
CA GLY A 6 -3.34 -16.63 8.49
C GLY A 6 -3.63 -15.31 9.20
N ARG A 7 -3.51 -14.16 8.55
CA ARG A 7 -3.97 -12.89 9.13
C ARG A 7 -5.49 -12.78 9.00
N THR A 8 -6.18 -12.82 10.13
CA THR A 8 -7.54 -12.28 10.23
C THR A 8 -7.50 -10.85 9.72
N PRO A 9 -8.31 -10.46 8.72
CA PRO A 9 -8.40 -9.08 8.27
C PRO A 9 -8.71 -8.18 9.46
N ASP A 10 -7.88 -7.17 9.71
CA ASP A 10 -8.15 -6.22 10.80
C ASP A 10 -9.43 -5.44 10.46
N PRO A 11 -10.46 -5.40 11.33
CA PRO A 11 -11.63 -4.56 11.11
C PRO A 11 -11.29 -3.08 10.91
N ALA A 12 -10.12 -2.60 11.37
CA ALA A 12 -9.61 -1.27 11.06
C ALA A 12 -9.26 -1.09 9.56
N LEU A 13 -8.81 -2.15 8.89
CA LEU A 13 -8.61 -2.16 7.42
C LEU A 13 -9.95 -2.13 6.67
N ALA A 14 -11.02 -2.73 7.20
CA ALA A 14 -12.34 -2.65 6.59
C ALA A 14 -12.94 -1.22 6.61
N ALA A 15 -12.57 -0.42 7.61
CA ALA A 15 -12.95 1.00 7.71
C ALA A 15 -12.25 1.89 6.66
N SER A 16 -11.20 1.38 6.00
CA SER A 16 -10.42 2.11 4.99
C SER A 16 -11.08 2.12 3.60
N ALA A 17 -12.40 1.93 3.48
CA ALA A 17 -13.15 1.77 2.23
C ALA A 17 -12.94 2.83 1.11
N GLY A 18 -12.12 3.86 1.34
CA GLY A 18 -11.59 4.81 0.36
C GLY A 18 -10.06 4.79 0.20
N LEU A 19 -9.42 3.61 0.32
CA LEU A 19 -7.95 3.47 0.30
C LEU A 19 -7.36 3.90 -1.04
N THR A 20 -6.75 5.09 -1.04
CA THR A 20 -5.92 5.60 -2.13
C THR A 20 -4.49 5.71 -1.65
N LEU A 21 -3.55 5.69 -2.60
CA LEU A 21 -2.14 5.89 -2.27
C LEU A 21 -1.86 7.26 -1.63
N THR A 22 -2.60 8.29 -2.02
CA THR A 22 -2.57 9.60 -1.36
C THR A 22 -3.15 9.53 0.05
N GLY A 23 -4.25 8.80 0.24
CA GLY A 23 -4.85 8.58 1.57
C GLY A 23 -3.94 7.79 2.52
N LEU A 24 -3.01 6.99 2.00
CA LEU A 24 -1.99 6.31 2.80
C LEU A 24 -1.01 7.32 3.45
N GLU A 25 -0.53 8.30 2.68
CA GLU A 25 0.37 9.35 3.19
C GLU A 25 -0.33 10.20 4.26
N GLU A 26 -1.62 10.50 4.05
CA GLU A 26 -2.45 11.22 5.01
C GLU A 26 -2.68 10.42 6.30
N LEU A 27 -2.94 9.11 6.21
CA LEU A 27 -3.17 8.28 7.39
C LEU A 27 -1.90 8.13 8.24
N VAL A 28 -0.74 7.89 7.64
CA VAL A 28 0.53 7.71 8.38
C VAL A 28 0.93 8.97 9.15
N THR A 29 0.55 10.14 8.66
CA THR A 29 0.85 11.44 9.29
C THR A 29 -0.30 11.97 10.17
N ASP A 30 -1.38 11.19 10.32
CA ASP A 30 -2.57 11.56 11.08
C ASP A 30 -2.25 11.68 12.59
N PRO A 31 -2.70 12.76 13.27
CA PRO A 31 -2.48 12.92 14.70
C PRO A 31 -3.27 11.92 15.56
N ASP A 32 -4.33 11.28 15.04
CA ASP A 32 -5.02 10.19 15.73
C ASP A 32 -4.18 8.89 15.66
N PRO A 33 -3.70 8.35 16.79
CA PRO A 33 -2.86 7.16 16.80
C PRO A 33 -3.52 5.92 16.17
N ARG A 34 -4.85 5.82 16.20
CA ARG A 34 -5.57 4.70 15.57
C ARG A 34 -5.54 4.79 14.05
N ARG A 35 -5.69 6.00 13.53
CA ARG A 35 -5.65 6.27 12.09
C ARG A 35 -4.22 6.13 11.56
N ALA A 36 -3.23 6.64 12.32
CA ALA A 36 -1.82 6.40 12.06
C ALA A 36 -1.47 4.90 12.02
N HIS A 37 -1.93 4.14 13.00
CA HIS A 37 -1.71 2.68 13.03
C HIS A 37 -2.30 1.98 11.80
N ALA A 38 -3.53 2.32 11.40
CA ALA A 38 -4.14 1.78 10.18
C ALA A 38 -3.30 2.14 8.93
N GLY A 39 -2.78 3.37 8.85
CA GLY A 39 -1.84 3.79 7.79
C GLY A 39 -0.60 2.90 7.73
N TYR A 40 0.02 2.58 8.87
CA TYR A 40 1.19 1.70 8.91
C TYR A 40 0.88 0.25 8.48
N GLU A 41 -0.27 -0.30 8.87
CA GLU A 41 -0.69 -1.64 8.43
C GLU A 41 -0.89 -1.69 6.91
N ILE A 42 -1.48 -0.65 6.32
CA ILE A 42 -1.64 -0.55 4.87
C ILE A 42 -0.27 -0.42 4.18
N ALA A 43 0.64 0.40 4.72
CA ALA A 43 1.99 0.54 4.18
C ALA A 43 2.75 -0.79 4.20
N LEU A 44 2.63 -1.56 5.30
CA LEU A 44 3.19 -2.90 5.40
C LEU A 44 2.62 -3.86 4.35
N PHE A 45 1.30 -3.80 4.11
CA PHE A 45 0.67 -4.58 3.05
C PHE A 45 1.22 -4.21 1.66
N VAL A 46 1.32 -2.92 1.32
CA VAL A 46 1.85 -2.46 0.02
C VAL A 46 3.30 -2.92 -0.16
N VAL A 47 4.12 -2.81 0.88
CA VAL A 47 5.51 -3.29 0.86
C VAL A 47 5.56 -4.82 0.63
N ALA A 48 4.71 -5.59 1.30
CA ALA A 48 4.66 -7.04 1.13
C ALA A 48 4.20 -7.44 -0.30
N ASP A 49 3.15 -6.81 -0.83
CA ASP A 49 2.64 -7.07 -2.18
C ASP A 49 3.66 -6.68 -3.26
N LEU A 50 4.39 -5.57 -3.07
CA LEU A 50 5.46 -5.15 -3.98
C LEU A 50 6.61 -6.17 -4.02
N LEU A 51 7.02 -6.66 -2.84
CA LEU A 51 8.07 -7.65 -2.72
C LEU A 51 7.66 -9.01 -3.29
N ASP A 52 6.40 -9.41 -3.13
CA ASP A 52 5.91 -10.69 -3.66
C ASP A 52 5.89 -10.69 -5.20
N ARG A 53 5.53 -9.56 -5.82
CA ARG A 53 5.41 -9.46 -7.29
C ARG A 53 6.72 -9.21 -8.02
N GLY A 54 7.62 -8.42 -7.43
CA GLY A 54 8.82 -7.95 -8.13
C GLY A 54 10.10 -7.96 -7.29
N GLY A 55 10.02 -8.47 -6.06
CA GLY A 55 11.16 -8.60 -5.18
C GLY A 55 11.85 -7.27 -4.86
N MET A 56 13.13 -7.37 -4.49
CA MET A 56 13.93 -6.21 -4.11
C MET A 56 14.24 -5.26 -5.27
N ASP A 57 14.14 -5.70 -6.52
CA ASP A 57 14.34 -4.82 -7.68
C ASP A 57 13.21 -3.81 -7.81
N SER A 58 11.96 -4.25 -7.65
CA SER A 58 10.80 -3.35 -7.59
C SER A 58 10.85 -2.43 -6.37
N MET A 59 11.30 -2.93 -5.21
CA MET A 59 11.51 -2.09 -4.02
C MET A 59 12.54 -0.99 -4.28
N ARG A 60 13.70 -1.32 -4.86
CA ARG A 60 14.73 -0.33 -5.22
C ARG A 60 14.21 0.68 -6.24
N ALA A 61 13.44 0.24 -7.23
CA ALA A 61 12.84 1.13 -8.23
C ALA A 61 11.84 2.11 -7.60
N LEU A 62 11.02 1.66 -6.65
CA LEU A 62 10.11 2.54 -5.91
C LEU A 62 10.89 3.57 -5.08
N LEU A 63 11.85 3.13 -4.27
CA LEU A 63 12.65 4.01 -3.43
C LEU A 63 13.46 5.04 -4.24
N ALA A 64 13.98 4.66 -5.41
CA ALA A 64 14.70 5.57 -6.30
C ALA A 64 13.79 6.71 -6.80
N ARG A 65 12.53 6.41 -7.14
CA ARG A 65 11.53 7.41 -7.57
C ARG A 65 11.12 8.34 -6.44
N LEU A 66 10.86 7.79 -5.25
CA LEU A 66 10.57 8.59 -4.06
C LEU A 66 11.75 9.50 -3.70
N GLY A 67 12.98 8.99 -3.79
CA GLY A 67 14.20 9.78 -3.62
C GLY A 67 14.38 10.89 -4.66
N ALA A 68 13.75 10.77 -5.83
CA ALA A 68 13.69 11.82 -6.84
C ALA A 68 12.55 12.83 -6.61
N GLY A 69 11.74 12.65 -5.56
CA GLY A 69 10.63 13.54 -5.20
C GLY A 69 9.29 13.17 -5.84
N GLU A 70 9.16 12.00 -6.47
CA GLU A 70 7.86 11.51 -6.92
C GLU A 70 6.96 11.20 -5.71
N THR A 71 5.67 11.50 -5.81
CA THR A 71 4.68 11.05 -4.80
C THR A 71 4.50 9.54 -4.89
N ILE A 72 4.02 8.89 -3.82
CA ILE A 72 3.75 7.45 -3.89
C ILE A 72 2.67 7.10 -4.91
N ALA A 73 1.67 7.98 -5.09
CA ALA A 73 0.60 7.85 -6.07
C ALA A 73 1.12 7.90 -7.52
N ASP A 74 2.21 8.61 -7.79
CA ASP A 74 2.86 8.66 -9.10
C ASP A 74 3.87 7.51 -9.30
N ALA A 75 4.63 7.19 -8.26
CA ALA A 75 5.73 6.23 -8.34
C ALA A 75 5.22 4.78 -8.42
N ALA A 76 4.22 4.41 -7.61
CA ALA A 76 3.76 3.04 -7.53
C ALA A 76 3.17 2.52 -8.86
N PRO A 77 2.26 3.22 -9.57
CA PRO A 77 1.75 2.77 -10.87
C PRO A 77 2.85 2.44 -11.88
N ARG A 78 3.94 3.23 -11.89
CA ARG A 78 5.08 3.03 -12.79
C ARG A 78 5.94 1.81 -12.42
N VAL A 79 5.99 1.44 -11.15
CA VAL A 79 6.71 0.24 -10.68
C VAL A 79 5.84 -1.02 -10.88
N TYR A 80 4.54 -0.91 -10.62
CA TYR A 80 3.57 -1.99 -10.83
C TYR A 80 3.23 -2.24 -12.30
N GLY A 81 3.46 -1.25 -13.18
CA GLY A 81 3.08 -1.31 -14.59
C GLY A 81 1.56 -1.24 -14.82
N TRP A 82 0.79 -0.81 -13.83
CA TRP A 82 -0.67 -0.71 -13.85
C TRP A 82 -1.12 0.73 -13.66
N ARG A 83 -2.35 1.06 -14.05
CA ARG A 83 -2.93 2.36 -13.70
C ARG A 83 -3.22 2.41 -12.20
N LEU A 84 -3.13 3.60 -11.61
CA LEU A 84 -3.40 3.82 -10.18
C LEU A 84 -4.75 3.24 -9.75
N ALA A 85 -5.82 3.51 -10.52
CA ALA A 85 -7.15 2.99 -10.22
C ALA A 85 -7.24 1.46 -10.27
N GLU A 86 -6.47 0.81 -11.15
CA GLU A 86 -6.44 -0.65 -11.26
C GLU A 86 -5.74 -1.26 -10.04
N LEU A 87 -4.62 -0.66 -9.63
CA LEU A 87 -3.87 -1.02 -8.43
C LEU A 87 -4.73 -0.90 -7.17
N GLU A 88 -5.38 0.23 -6.97
CA GLU A 88 -6.28 0.48 -5.83
C GLU A 88 -7.52 -0.45 -5.85
N SER A 89 -8.02 -0.81 -7.03
CA SER A 89 -9.11 -1.81 -7.15
C SER A 89 -8.66 -3.22 -6.76
N GLN A 90 -7.40 -3.56 -7.01
CA GLN A 90 -6.82 -4.85 -6.67
C GLN A 90 -6.56 -4.94 -5.18
N TRP A 91 -5.97 -3.91 -4.59
CA TRP A 91 -5.75 -3.85 -3.15
C TRP A 91 -7.05 -3.87 -2.35
N ARG A 92 -8.09 -3.14 -2.78
CA ARG A 92 -9.42 -3.24 -2.14
C ARG A 92 -9.99 -4.65 -2.16
N ARG A 93 -9.85 -5.38 -3.26
CA ARG A 93 -10.27 -6.78 -3.33
C ARG A 93 -9.50 -7.69 -2.38
N LEU A 94 -8.19 -7.47 -2.24
CA LEU A 94 -7.33 -8.27 -1.36
C LEU A 94 -7.56 -7.96 0.13
N LEU A 95 -7.93 -6.72 0.46
CA LEU A 95 -8.17 -6.27 1.84
C LEU A 95 -9.61 -6.49 2.34
N GLY A 96 -10.49 -7.05 1.51
CA GLY A 96 -11.86 -7.42 1.91
C GLY A 96 -12.95 -6.41 1.54
N GLY A 97 -13.01 -6.04 0.26
CA GLY A 97 -14.22 -5.47 -0.34
C GLY A 97 -15.36 -6.48 -0.47
#